data_AF-A0A7U9L053-F1
#
_entry.id   AF-A0A7U9L053-F1
#
_cell.length_a   1.000
_cell.length_b   1.000
_cell.length_c   1.000
_cell.angle_alpha   90.00
_cell.angle_beta   90.00
_cell.angle_gamma   90.00
#
_symmetry.space_group_name_H-M   'P 1'
#
loop_
_entity.id
_entity.type
_entity.pdbx_description
1 polymer ?
#
loop_
_entity_poly.entity_id
_entity_poly.type
_entity_poly.pdbx_seq_one_letter_code
_entity_poly.pdbx_strand_id
1 'polypeptide(L)' 'MAAGRHFFEAGTHSDSDLKADIESDIQDAHKARRDCERNGQVALASQMGKAVDGYLDELNALNNGTWKPKHAR' A
#
# COMPACT_ATOMS: atom_id res chain seq x y z
N MET A 1 6.88 -0.19 4.66
CA MET A 1 6.81 -1.38 5.56
C MET A 1 5.44 -1.97 5.31
N ALA A 2 5.32 -3.17 4.74
CA ALA A 2 4.03 -3.65 4.28
C ALA A 2 2.97 -3.65 5.39
N ALA A 3 1.90 -2.86 5.19
CA ALA A 3 0.57 -3.13 5.69
C ALA A 3 0.36 -3.16 7.22
N GLY A 4 1.22 -2.53 8.03
CA GLY A 4 1.06 -2.45 9.48
C GLY A 4 -0.32 -1.92 9.91
N ARG A 5 -0.83 -0.92 9.17
CA ARG A 5 -2.17 -0.33 9.31
C ARG A 5 -3.33 -1.35 9.29
N HIS A 6 -3.17 -2.50 8.66
CA HIS A 6 -4.25 -3.50 8.59
C HIS A 6 -4.36 -4.37 9.84
N PHE A 7 -3.43 -4.30 10.79
CA PHE A 7 -3.45 -5.07 12.04
C PHE A 7 -4.05 -4.31 13.22
N PHE A 8 -4.27 -3.00 13.08
CA PHE A 8 -4.87 -2.16 14.11
C PHE A 8 -6.33 -1.85 13.77
N GLU A 9 -7.16 -1.70 14.80
CA GLU A 9 -8.57 -1.35 14.63
C GLU A 9 -8.75 -0.03 13.88
N ALA A 10 -9.84 0.10 13.12
CA ALA A 10 -10.18 1.35 12.45
C ALA A 10 -10.31 2.49 13.48
N GLY A 11 -9.69 3.63 13.20
CA GLY A 11 -9.63 4.76 14.14
C GLY A 11 -8.43 4.76 15.08
N THR A 12 -7.57 3.72 15.07
CA THR A 12 -6.29 3.75 15.81
C THR A 12 -5.32 4.77 15.22
N HIS A 13 -5.34 4.92 13.89
CA HIS A 13 -4.59 5.94 13.17
C HIS A 13 -5.56 7.01 12.67
N SER A 14 -5.09 8.27 12.61
CA SER A 14 -5.84 9.30 11.92
C SER A 14 -5.88 9.04 10.42
N ASP A 15 -6.92 9.50 9.73
CA ASP A 15 -7.01 9.36 8.26
C ASP A 15 -5.81 10.02 7.56
N SER A 16 -5.26 11.10 8.11
CA SER A 16 -4.05 11.73 7.61
C SER A 16 -2.81 10.84 7.74
N ASP A 17 -2.67 10.11 8.84
CA ASP A 17 -1.55 9.19 9.05
C ASP A 17 -1.70 7.97 8.13
N LEU A 18 -2.91 7.42 8.00
CA LEU A 18 -3.20 6.32 7.07
C LEU A 18 -2.90 6.72 5.63
N LYS A 19 -3.29 7.93 5.23
CA LYS A 19 -3.02 8.44 3.89
C LYS A 19 -1.52 8.57 3.63
N ALA A 20 -0.78 9.16 4.55
CA ALA A 20 0.67 9.32 4.43
C ALA A 20 1.39 7.95 4.36
N ASP A 21 0.96 6.98 5.17
CA ASP A 21 1.49 5.61 5.17
C ASP A 21 1.24 4.89 3.83
N ILE A 22 0.00 4.96 3.33
CA ILE A 22 -0.36 4.36 2.02
C ILE A 22 0.42 5.02 0.88
N GLU A 23 0.54 6.35 0.88
CA GLU A 23 1.31 7.09 -0.14
C GLU A 23 2.80 6.72 -0.10
N SER A 24 3.39 6.55 1.09
CA SER A 24 4.77 6.09 1.24
C SER A 24 4.96 4.69 0.67
N ASP A 25 4.06 3.75 0.98
CA ASP A 25 4.13 2.37 0.46
C ASP A 25 3.97 2.32 -1.07
N ILE A 26 3.13 3.20 -1.67
CA ILE A 26 3.02 3.33 -3.13
C ILE A 26 4.36 3.77 -3.73
N GLN A 27 5.00 4.78 -3.15
CA GLN A 27 6.30 5.28 -3.63
C GLN A 27 7.40 4.22 -3.53
N ASP A 28 7.46 3.52 -2.40
CA ASP A 28 8.41 2.43 -2.17
C ASP A 28 8.18 1.26 -3.14
N ALA A 29 6.92 0.86 -3.36
CA ALA A 29 6.59 -0.20 -4.30
C ALA A 29 6.93 0.19 -5.75
N HIS A 30 6.70 1.45 -6.14
CA HIS A 30 7.15 1.95 -7.44
C HIS A 30 8.67 1.94 -7.59
N LYS A 31 9.41 2.31 -6.55
CA LYS A 31 10.88 2.26 -6.55
C LYS A 31 11.36 0.82 -6.67
N ALA A 32 10.84 -0.08 -5.83
CA ALA A 32 11.15 -1.50 -5.88
C ALA A 32 10.83 -2.11 -7.25
N ARG A 33 9.69 -1.74 -7.86
CA ARG A 33 9.34 -2.17 -9.22
C ARG A 33 10.39 -1.77 -10.25
N ARG A 34 10.80 -0.50 -10.27
CA ARG A 34 11.84 0.00 -11.19
C ARG A 34 13.18 -0.70 -10.98
N ASP A 35 13.55 -0.94 -9.72
CA ASP A 35 14.79 -1.65 -9.39
C ASP A 35 14.74 -3.11 -9.87
N CYS A 36 13.59 -3.78 -9.72
CA CYS A 36 13.37 -5.13 -10.24
C CYS A 36 13.43 -5.17 -11.77
N GLU A 37 12.78 -4.22 -12.46
CA GLU A 37 12.82 -4.08 -13.93
C GLU A 37 14.27 -3.88 -14.40
N ARG A 38 15.03 -3.00 -13.75
CA ARG A 38 16.44 -2.73 -14.05
C ARG A 38 17.34 -3.95 -13.84
N ASN A 39 17.04 -4.77 -12.85
CA ASN A 39 17.77 -6.00 -12.54
C ASN A 39 17.30 -7.21 -13.38
N GLY A 40 16.38 -7.03 -14.34
CA GLY A 40 15.84 -8.10 -15.18
C GLY A 40 14.86 -9.04 -14.45
N GLN A 41 14.42 -8.68 -13.25
CA GLN A 41 13.49 -9.46 -12.42
C GLN A 41 12.03 -9.16 -12.78
N VAL A 42 11.63 -9.48 -14.02
CA VAL A 42 10.30 -9.14 -14.57
C VAL A 42 9.14 -9.70 -13.74
N ALA A 43 9.27 -10.94 -13.24
CA ALA A 43 8.23 -11.55 -12.39
C ALA A 43 8.04 -10.79 -11.08
N LEU A 44 9.14 -10.34 -10.46
CA LEU A 44 9.09 -9.56 -9.22
C LEU A 44 8.54 -8.15 -9.48
N ALA A 45 8.93 -7.52 -10.59
CA ALA A 45 8.35 -6.25 -11.02
C ALA A 45 6.83 -6.35 -11.23
N SER A 46 6.34 -7.44 -11.83
CA SER A 46 4.89 -7.68 -11.99
C SER A 46 4.18 -7.84 -10.64
N GLN A 47 4.79 -8.55 -9.68
CA GLN A 47 4.25 -8.66 -8.32
C GLN A 47 4.20 -7.30 -7.61
N MET A 48 5.25 -6.48 -7.75
CA MET A 48 5.26 -5.11 -7.21
C MET A 48 4.20 -4.23 -7.87
N GLY A 49 3.94 -4.41 -9.17
CA GLY A 49 2.85 -3.74 -9.87
C GLY A 49 1.49 -4.03 -9.23
N LYS A 50 1.20 -5.31 -8.96
CA LYS A 50 -0.04 -5.72 -8.27
C LYS A 50 -0.14 -5.14 -6.84
N ALA A 51 0.99 -5.00 -6.15
CA ALA A 51 1.01 -4.39 -4.83
C ALA A 51 0.68 -2.89 -4.90
N VAL A 52 1.23 -2.17 -5.89
CA VAL A 52 0.90 -0.76 -6.15
C VAL A 52 -0.61 -0.60 -6.41
N ASP A 53 -1.19 -1.44 -7.28
CA ASP A 53 -2.62 -1.39 -7.57
C ASP A 53 -3.45 -1.58 -6.29
N GLY A 54 -3.07 -2.54 -5.44
CA GLY A 54 -3.72 -2.75 -4.15
C GLY A 54 -3.63 -1.56 -3.19
N TYR A 55 -2.50 -0.86 -3.17
CA TYR A 55 -2.34 0.35 -2.35
C TYR A 55 -3.12 1.55 -2.91
N LEU A 56 -3.24 1.67 -4.23
CA LEU A 56 -4.07 2.70 -4.86
C LEU A 56 -5.56 2.48 -4.56
N ASP A 57 -6.02 1.23 -4.59
CA ASP A 57 -7.38 0.87 -4.17
C ASP A 57 -7.62 1.20 -2.70
N GLU A 58 -6.64 0.96 -1.82
CA GLU A 58 -6.72 1.34 -0.41
C GLU A 58 -6.77 2.86 -0.22
N LEU A 59 -5.96 3.62 -0.95
CA LEU A 59 -5.98 5.08 -0.90
C LEU A 59 -7.35 5.62 -1.35
N ASN A 60 -7.93 5.04 -2.40
CA ASN A 60 -9.26 5.38 -2.87
C ASN A 60 -10.33 5.03 -1.83
N ALA A 61 -10.24 3.86 -1.18
CA ALA A 61 -11.16 3.48 -0.11
C ALA A 61 -11.08 4.48 1.07
N LEU A 62 -9.89 4.94 1.41
CA LEU A 62 -9.68 5.93 2.48
C LEU A 62 -10.31 7.27 2.10
N ASN A 63 -10.03 7.77 0.89
CA ASN A 63 -10.62 9.01 0.40
C ASN A 63 -12.15 8.94 0.30
N ASN A 64 -12.72 7.75 0.07
CA ASN A 64 -14.17 7.53 0.02
C ASN A 64 -14.80 7.24 1.40
N GLY A 65 -14.00 7.21 2.48
CA GLY A 65 -14.46 6.88 3.83
C GLY A 65 -14.92 5.43 4.00
N THR A 66 -14.56 4.54 3.08
CA THR A 66 -14.93 3.11 3.10
C THR A 66 -13.78 2.20 3.53
N TRP A 67 -12.63 2.78 3.86
CA TRP A 67 -11.45 2.04 4.27
C TRP A 67 -11.69 1.24 5.55
N LYS A 68 -11.21 0.00 5.55
CA LYS A 68 -11.25 -0.89 6.71
C LYS A 68 -9.96 -1.71 6.80
N PRO A 69 -9.45 -1.96 8.02
CA PRO A 69 -8.33 -2.87 8.21
C PRO A 69 -8.73 -4.29 7.78
N LYS A 70 -7.82 -5.01 7.11
CA LYS A 70 -8.08 -6.34 6.54
C LYS A 70 -7.80 -7.46 7.54
N HIS A 71 -6.98 -7.18 8.56
CA HIS A 71 -6.45 -8.18 9.50
C HIS A 71 -6.69 -7.83 10.97
N ALA A 72 -7.20 -6.63 11.26
CA ALA A 72 -7.64 -6.25 12.59
C ALA A 72 -8.85 -7.11 12.94
N ARG A 73 -8.73 -7.84 14.04
CA ARG A 73 -9.77 -8.70 14.60
C ARG A 73 -10.31 -8.05 15.85
#